data_AF-A0A1S2MA03-F1
#
_entry.id   AF-A0A1S2MA03-F1
#
_cell.length_a   1.000
_cell.length_b   1.000
_cell.length_c   1.000
_cell.angle_alpha   90.00
_cell.angle_beta   90.00
_cell.angle_gamma   90.00
#
_symmetry.space_group_name_H-M   'P 1'
#
loop_
_entity.id
_entity.type
_entity.pdbx_description
1 polymer ?
#
loop_
_entity_poly.entity_id
_entity_poly.type
_entity_poly.pdbx_seq_one_letter_code
_entity_poly.pdbx_strand_id
1 'polypeptide(L)'
;MYYQNYFLRGTTSQDISILLTLIIEVVRHEAITELTFDYLKVIAQDQRDEKLLQSMLEDEREHFNELKKIYFSLTGKKAEGDPPQFEIPESYIAGIEGLYFQKLEILSIYKKMRNLSPYVYIRELVADFIHDELRHLTMLNHILINNCLKDRTFALYPSPIYQHDLFS
;
A
#
# COMPACT_ATOMS: atom_id res chain seq x y z
N MET A 1 -40.87 -12.83 -10.99
CA MET A 1 -39.45 -12.43 -10.85
C MET A 1 -38.85 -13.24 -9.73
N TYR A 2 -38.04 -14.24 -10.07
CA TYR A 2 -37.36 -15.08 -9.09
C TYR A 2 -36.23 -14.26 -8.46
N TYR A 3 -36.31 -14.00 -7.15
CA TYR A 3 -35.15 -13.58 -6.38
C TYR A 3 -34.17 -14.74 -6.39
N GLN A 4 -33.12 -14.57 -7.18
CA GLN A 4 -32.00 -15.50 -7.22
C GLN A 4 -31.25 -15.33 -5.90
N ASN A 5 -31.54 -16.21 -4.95
CA ASN A 5 -30.73 -16.42 -3.76
C ASN A 5 -29.30 -16.67 -4.23
N TYR A 6 -28.44 -15.66 -4.09
CA TYR A 6 -27.01 -15.90 -3.99
C TYR A 6 -26.85 -16.77 -2.77
N PHE A 7 -26.68 -18.07 -2.99
CA PHE A 7 -26.21 -19.01 -1.99
C PHE A 7 -24.88 -18.45 -1.45
N LEU A 8 -24.97 -17.66 -0.38
CA LEU A 8 -23.85 -17.44 0.51
C LEU A 8 -23.48 -18.84 0.99
N ARG A 9 -22.31 -19.35 0.58
CA ARG A 9 -21.63 -20.42 1.29
C ARG A 9 -21.75 -20.05 2.77
N GLY A 10 -22.40 -20.89 3.58
CA GLY A 10 -22.60 -20.59 4.99
C GLY A 10 -21.25 -20.33 5.62
N THR A 11 -20.99 -19.08 6.01
CA THR A 11 -19.72 -18.69 6.63
C THR A 11 -19.56 -19.48 7.91
N THR A 12 -18.47 -20.21 8.01
CA THR A 12 -18.16 -21.05 9.16
C THR A 12 -17.48 -20.24 10.25
N SER A 13 -17.48 -20.75 11.49
CA SER A 13 -16.65 -20.17 12.57
C SER A 13 -15.17 -20.13 12.19
N GLN A 14 -14.72 -21.09 11.36
CA GLN A 14 -13.37 -21.12 10.82
C GLN A 14 -13.11 -19.96 9.85
N ASP A 15 -14.05 -19.64 8.95
CA ASP A 15 -13.90 -18.50 8.03
C ASP A 15 -13.80 -17.17 8.81
N ILE A 16 -14.57 -17.00 9.90
CA ILE A 16 -14.48 -15.82 10.78
C ILE A 16 -13.12 -15.76 11.48
N SER A 17 -12.62 -16.89 11.99
CA SER A 17 -11.30 -16.96 12.61
C SER A 17 -10.19 -16.54 11.63
N ILE A 18 -10.24 -17.06 10.40
CA ILE A 18 -9.28 -16.68 9.34
C ILE A 18 -9.40 -15.19 9.02
N LEU A 19 -10.61 -14.65 8.90
CA LEU A 19 -10.83 -13.22 8.66
C LEU A 19 -10.17 -12.35 9.75
N LEU A 20 -10.32 -12.72 11.03
CA LEU A 20 -9.70 -11.99 12.14
C LEU A 20 -8.17 -12.02 12.08
N THR A 21 -7.59 -13.16 11.68
CA THR A 21 -6.13 -13.28 11.47
C THR A 21 -5.68 -12.38 10.32
N LEU A 22 -6.40 -12.39 9.18
CA LEU A 22 -6.06 -11.54 8.04
C LEU A 22 -6.16 -10.05 8.38
N ILE A 23 -7.13 -9.65 9.21
CA ILE A 23 -7.22 -8.26 9.68
C ILE A 23 -5.97 -7.88 10.48
N ILE A 24 -5.51 -8.73 11.40
CA ILE A 24 -4.27 -8.47 12.16
C ILE A 24 -3.07 -8.38 11.23
N GLU A 25 -2.98 -9.28 10.24
CA GLU A 25 -1.92 -9.30 9.24
C GLU A 25 -1.86 -7.97 8.48
N VAL A 26 -2.98 -7.51 7.92
CA VAL A 26 -3.02 -6.21 7.22
C VAL A 26 -2.68 -5.05 8.15
N VAL A 27 -3.23 -5.01 9.37
CA VAL A 27 -2.90 -3.96 10.35
C VAL A 27 -1.39 -3.89 10.61
N ARG A 28 -0.70 -5.03 10.65
CA ARG A 28 0.77 -5.07 10.80
C ARG A 28 1.48 -4.57 9.55
N HIS A 29 1.01 -4.97 8.36
CA HIS A 29 1.56 -4.50 7.10
C HIS A 29 1.43 -2.98 6.98
N GLU A 30 0.24 -2.42 7.19
CA GLU A 30 0.04 -0.97 7.06
C GLU A 30 0.85 -0.15 8.06
N ALA A 31 1.15 -0.68 9.25
CA ALA A 31 2.06 -0.01 10.18
C ALA A 31 3.51 0.10 9.63
N ILE A 32 3.98 -0.89 8.87
CA ILE A 32 5.28 -0.85 8.19
C ILE A 32 5.19 0.05 6.94
N THR A 33 4.09 -0.05 6.19
CA THR A 33 3.83 0.76 5.00
C THR A 33 3.85 2.25 5.34
N GLU A 34 3.20 2.65 6.44
CA GLU A 34 3.15 4.04 6.91
C GLU A 34 4.56 4.60 7.14
N LEU A 35 5.43 3.86 7.85
CA LEU A 35 6.82 4.27 8.09
C LEU A 35 7.62 4.39 6.80
N THR A 36 7.39 3.48 5.86
CA THR A 36 8.05 3.49 4.54
C THR A 36 7.63 4.69 3.71
N PHE A 37 6.33 5.00 3.66
CA PHE A 37 5.82 6.19 2.98
C PHE A 37 6.35 7.48 3.61
N ASP A 38 6.33 7.61 4.94
CA ASP A 38 6.84 8.80 5.62
C ASP A 38 8.33 9.02 5.32
N TYR A 39 9.14 7.95 5.31
CA TYR A 39 10.54 8.04 4.90
C TYR A 39 10.72 8.46 3.45
N LEU A 40 10.05 7.77 2.50
CA LEU A 40 10.21 8.03 1.07
C LEU A 40 9.73 9.43 0.66
N LYS A 41 8.65 9.90 1.27
CA LYS A 41 8.14 11.27 1.07
C LYS A 41 9.19 12.31 1.43
N VAL A 42 9.92 12.13 2.54
CA VAL A 42 10.95 13.08 2.99
C VAL A 42 12.14 13.11 2.05
N ILE A 43 12.54 11.97 1.49
CA ILE A 43 13.70 11.89 0.59
C ILE A 43 13.36 12.09 -0.90
N ALA A 44 12.07 12.25 -1.23
CA ALA A 44 11.64 12.51 -2.59
C ALA A 44 12.23 13.83 -3.12
N GLN A 45 12.88 13.78 -4.27
CA GLN A 45 13.48 14.97 -4.90
C GLN A 45 12.48 15.73 -5.78
N ASP A 46 11.36 15.09 -6.13
CA ASP A 46 10.32 15.63 -6.99
C ASP A 46 9.05 15.92 -6.18
N GLN A 47 8.59 17.17 -6.21
CA GLN A 47 7.39 17.59 -5.47
C GLN A 47 6.11 16.86 -5.93
N ARG A 48 6.05 16.39 -7.18
CA ARG A 48 4.92 15.58 -7.66
C ARG A 48 4.94 14.21 -7.00
N ASP A 49 6.10 13.58 -6.92
CA ASP A 49 6.24 12.27 -6.27
C ASP A 49 5.87 12.39 -4.78
N GLU A 50 6.36 13.44 -4.09
CA GLU A 50 6.00 13.73 -2.71
C GLU A 50 4.47 13.82 -2.51
N LYS A 51 3.76 14.53 -3.40
CA LYS A 51 2.29 14.65 -3.33
C LYS A 51 1.58 13.33 -3.57
N LEU A 52 2.07 12.52 -4.51
CA LEU A 52 1.51 11.19 -4.76
C LEU A 52 1.70 10.28 -3.55
N LEU A 53 2.90 10.28 -2.96
CA LEU A 53 3.22 9.52 -1.75
C LEU A 53 2.36 9.98 -0.55
N GLN A 54 2.17 11.29 -0.38
CA GLN A 54 1.33 11.83 0.69
C GLN A 54 -0.14 11.42 0.53
N SER A 55 -0.67 11.42 -0.69
CA SER A 55 -2.05 10.98 -0.95
C SER A 55 -2.24 9.50 -0.59
N MET A 56 -1.33 8.62 -1.03
CA MET A 56 -1.41 7.19 -0.69
C MET A 56 -1.31 6.96 0.82
N LEU A 57 -0.39 7.67 1.49
CA LEU A 57 -0.22 7.60 2.94
C LEU A 57 -1.48 7.97 3.73
N GLU A 58 -2.27 8.93 3.25
CA GLU A 58 -3.55 9.30 3.87
C GLU A 58 -4.55 8.15 3.78
N ASP A 59 -4.63 7.51 2.61
CA ASP A 59 -5.49 6.34 2.38
C ASP A 59 -5.06 5.17 3.29
N GLU A 60 -3.76 4.89 3.42
CA GLU A 60 -3.25 3.80 4.29
C GLU A 60 -3.61 4.00 5.76
N ARG A 61 -3.53 5.25 6.24
CA ARG A 61 -3.90 5.59 7.61
C ARG A 61 -5.40 5.39 7.84
N GLU A 62 -6.23 5.68 6.84
CA GLU A 62 -7.65 5.39 6.90
C GLU A 62 -7.91 3.88 6.97
N HIS A 63 -7.31 3.10 6.07
CA HIS A 63 -7.45 1.64 6.02
C HIS A 63 -7.05 1.00 7.35
N PHE A 64 -5.88 1.37 7.90
CA PHE A 64 -5.38 0.90 9.19
C PHE A 64 -6.38 1.18 10.32
N ASN A 65 -6.93 2.39 10.38
CA ASN A 65 -7.86 2.78 11.43
C ASN A 65 -9.20 2.04 11.31
N GLU A 66 -9.74 1.90 10.11
CA GLU A 66 -10.99 1.18 9.88
C GLU A 66 -10.87 -0.31 10.20
N LEU A 67 -9.77 -0.95 9.81
CA LEU A 67 -9.51 -2.35 10.14
C LEU A 67 -9.41 -2.59 11.66
N LYS A 68 -8.79 -1.67 12.40
CA LYS A 68 -8.75 -1.73 13.87
C LYS A 68 -10.13 -1.58 14.49
N LYS A 69 -10.97 -0.69 13.97
CA LYS A 69 -12.36 -0.52 14.43
C LYS A 69 -13.18 -1.78 14.16
N ILE A 70 -13.02 -2.39 12.99
CA ILE A 70 -13.68 -3.67 12.65
C ILE A 70 -13.24 -4.76 13.62
N TYR A 71 -11.93 -4.93 13.81
CA TYR A 71 -11.40 -5.96 14.71
C TYR A 71 -11.95 -5.79 16.13
N PHE A 72 -11.95 -4.56 16.65
CA PHE A 72 -12.51 -4.26 17.97
C PHE A 72 -14.01 -4.55 18.05
N SER A 73 -14.77 -4.17 17.02
CA SER A 73 -16.22 -4.40 16.97
C SER A 73 -16.58 -5.90 16.95
N LEU A 74 -15.74 -6.74 16.32
CA LEU A 74 -15.96 -8.18 16.25
C LEU A 74 -15.47 -8.95 17.48
N THR A 75 -14.46 -8.44 18.20
CA THR A 75 -13.76 -9.21 19.24
C THR A 75 -13.80 -8.58 20.64
N GLY A 76 -14.12 -7.29 20.75
CA GLY A 76 -13.95 -6.48 21.96
C GLY A 76 -12.49 -6.21 22.35
N LYS A 77 -11.52 -6.61 21.53
CA LYS A 77 -10.08 -6.48 21.78
C LYS A 77 -9.45 -5.50 20.80
N LYS A 78 -8.37 -4.84 21.21
CA LYS A 78 -7.55 -4.06 20.29
C LYS A 78 -6.82 -5.02 19.34
N ALA A 79 -6.72 -4.65 18.06
CA ALA A 79 -5.81 -5.32 17.15
C ALA A 79 -4.39 -4.95 17.56
N GLU A 80 -3.74 -5.85 18.29
CA GLU A 80 -2.37 -5.73 18.76
C GLU A 80 -1.47 -6.65 17.93
N GLY A 81 -0.30 -6.15 17.56
CA GLY A 81 0.74 -6.90 16.86
C GLY A 81 2.11 -6.45 17.37
N ASP A 82 3.15 -7.21 17.02
CA ASP A 82 4.51 -6.79 17.31
C ASP A 82 4.79 -5.42 16.66
N PRO A 83 5.61 -4.57 17.28
CA PRO A 83 6.03 -3.32 16.67
C PRO A 83 6.59 -3.57 15.26
N PRO A 84 6.24 -2.73 14.27
CA PRO A 84 6.78 -2.87 12.93
C PRO A 84 8.31 -2.76 12.99
N GLN A 85 9.00 -3.72 12.37
CA GLN A 85 10.44 -3.61 12.12
C GLN A 85 10.61 -2.88 10.79
N PHE A 86 10.96 -1.60 10.87
CA PHE A 86 11.21 -0.79 9.70
C PHE A 86 12.67 -0.91 9.27
N GLU A 87 12.87 -1.25 8.00
CA GLU A 87 14.18 -1.28 7.35
C GLU A 87 14.28 -0.12 6.35
N ILE A 88 15.37 0.63 6.43
CA ILE A 88 15.61 1.73 5.50
C ILE A 88 15.92 1.13 4.12
N PRO A 89 15.18 1.52 3.06
CA PRO A 89 15.44 1.00 1.73
C PRO A 89 16.79 1.48 1.20
N GLU A 90 17.46 0.64 0.40
CA GLU A 90 18.79 0.92 -0.16
C GLU A 90 18.86 2.19 -1.01
N SER A 91 17.74 2.54 -1.65
CA SER A 91 17.58 3.76 -2.43
C SER A 91 16.10 4.17 -2.47
N TYR A 92 15.84 5.41 -2.93
CA TYR A 92 14.48 5.88 -3.17
C TYR A 92 13.71 4.93 -4.10
N ILE A 93 14.30 4.54 -5.23
CA ILE A 93 13.66 3.65 -6.21
C ILE A 93 13.43 2.25 -5.65
N ALA A 94 14.41 1.69 -4.93
CA ALA A 94 14.23 0.39 -4.26
C ALA A 94 13.07 0.43 -3.25
N GLY A 95 12.88 1.55 -2.54
CA GLY A 95 11.74 1.72 -1.64
C GLY A 95 10.40 1.82 -2.38
N ILE A 96 10.33 2.54 -3.50
CA ILE A 96 9.12 2.62 -4.33
C ILE A 96 8.78 1.24 -4.92
N GLU A 97 9.76 0.48 -5.39
CA GLU A 97 9.58 -0.90 -5.85
C GLU A 97 9.09 -1.81 -4.72
N GLY A 98 9.64 -1.65 -3.51
CA GLY A 98 9.19 -2.35 -2.32
C GLY A 98 7.71 -2.09 -2.01
N LEU A 99 7.29 -0.83 -2.00
CA LEU A 99 5.88 -0.46 -1.83
C LEU A 99 4.99 -1.07 -2.92
N TYR A 100 5.45 -1.07 -4.17
CA TYR A 100 4.70 -1.65 -5.28
C TYR A 100 4.38 -3.14 -5.05
N PHE A 101 5.37 -3.94 -4.65
CA PHE A 101 5.16 -5.35 -4.37
C PHE A 101 4.31 -5.59 -3.10
N GLN A 102 4.48 -4.75 -2.07
CA GLN A 102 3.62 -4.80 -0.89
C GLN A 102 2.14 -4.57 -1.26
N LYS A 103 1.85 -3.60 -2.14
CA LYS A 103 0.46 -3.35 -2.58
C LYS A 103 -0.12 -4.49 -3.40
N LEU A 104 0.70 -5.17 -4.21
CA LEU A 104 0.27 -6.41 -4.89
C LEU A 104 -0.08 -7.54 -3.90
N GLU A 105 0.71 -7.69 -2.84
CA GLU A 105 0.44 -8.70 -1.80
C GLU A 105 -0.86 -8.40 -1.05
N ILE A 106 -1.05 -7.16 -0.62
CA ILE A 106 -2.24 -6.69 0.10
C ILE A 106 -3.52 -6.92 -0.69
N LEU A 107 -3.53 -6.69 -2.01
CA LEU A 107 -4.69 -6.99 -2.87
C LEU A 107 -5.14 -8.45 -2.77
N SER A 108 -4.19 -9.39 -2.63
CA SER A 108 -4.50 -10.80 -2.49
C SER A 108 -5.16 -11.11 -1.13
N ILE A 109 -4.74 -10.41 -0.07
CA ILE A 109 -5.28 -10.52 1.28
C ILE A 109 -6.69 -9.91 1.33
N TYR A 110 -6.88 -8.69 0.80
CA TYR A 110 -8.19 -8.05 0.72
C TYR A 110 -9.20 -8.88 -0.07
N LYS A 111 -8.80 -9.48 -1.20
CA LYS A 111 -9.67 -10.41 -1.95
C LYS A 111 -10.13 -11.60 -1.09
N LYS A 112 -9.24 -12.19 -0.28
CA LYS A 112 -9.60 -13.26 0.65
C LYS A 112 -10.54 -12.76 1.75
N MET A 113 -10.22 -11.63 2.38
CA MET A 113 -11.06 -11.02 3.42
C MET A 113 -12.49 -10.76 2.93
N ARG A 114 -12.63 -10.17 1.73
CA ARG A 114 -13.93 -9.92 1.11
C ARG A 114 -14.72 -11.20 0.85
N ASN A 115 -14.06 -12.28 0.42
CA ASN A 115 -14.72 -13.54 0.14
C ASN A 115 -15.13 -14.31 1.42
N LEU A 116 -14.33 -14.20 2.48
CA LEU A 116 -14.58 -14.88 3.75
C LEU A 116 -15.61 -14.15 4.62
N SER A 117 -15.72 -12.82 4.49
CA SER A 117 -16.57 -12.05 5.38
C SER A 117 -18.06 -12.33 5.19
N PRO A 118 -18.79 -12.71 6.25
CA PRO A 118 -20.25 -12.85 6.20
C PRO A 118 -20.94 -11.49 6.15
N TYR A 119 -20.27 -10.44 6.60
CA TYR A 119 -20.83 -9.10 6.81
C TYR A 119 -20.74 -8.27 5.53
N VAL A 120 -21.89 -7.85 4.98
CA VAL A 120 -21.99 -7.02 3.75
C VAL A 120 -21.11 -5.77 3.87
N TYR A 121 -21.22 -5.04 4.98
CA TYR A 121 -20.44 -3.83 5.26
C TYR A 121 -18.92 -4.05 5.08
N ILE A 122 -18.38 -5.11 5.67
CA ILE A 122 -16.94 -5.42 5.55
C ILE A 122 -16.58 -5.77 4.10
N ARG A 123 -17.47 -6.46 3.36
CA ARG A 123 -17.21 -6.79 1.95
C ARG A 123 -17.20 -5.57 1.03
N GLU A 124 -18.01 -4.56 1.35
CA GLU A 124 -18.06 -3.30 0.62
C GLU A 124 -16.83 -2.45 0.94
N LEU A 125 -16.54 -2.25 2.23
CA LEU A 125 -15.35 -1.52 2.65
C LEU A 125 -14.05 -2.11 2.08
N VAL A 126 -13.88 -3.43 2.14
CA VAL A 126 -12.70 -4.09 1.56
C VAL A 126 -12.66 -3.97 0.02
N ALA A 127 -13.81 -3.81 -0.64
CA ALA A 127 -13.83 -3.52 -2.09
C ALA A 127 -13.30 -2.11 -2.37
N ASP A 128 -13.61 -1.14 -1.52
CA ASP A 128 -13.07 0.22 -1.64
C ASP A 128 -11.57 0.23 -1.42
N PHE A 129 -11.05 -0.50 -0.42
CA PHE A 129 -9.61 -0.66 -0.22
C PHE A 129 -8.93 -1.28 -1.45
N ILE A 130 -9.54 -2.30 -2.07
CA ILE A 130 -9.01 -2.87 -3.32
C ILE A 130 -8.91 -1.82 -4.43
N HIS A 131 -9.90 -0.93 -4.55
CA HIS A 131 -9.85 0.13 -5.55
C HIS A 131 -8.74 1.15 -5.27
N ASP A 132 -8.55 1.52 -4.00
CA ASP A 132 -7.47 2.39 -3.57
C ASP A 132 -6.11 1.76 -3.90
N GLU A 133 -5.91 0.48 -3.61
CA GLU A 133 -4.63 -0.19 -3.90
C GLU A 133 -4.33 -0.30 -5.39
N LEU A 134 -5.35 -0.49 -6.24
CA LEU A 134 -5.18 -0.44 -7.70
C LEU A 134 -4.79 0.97 -8.18
N ARG A 135 -5.34 2.01 -7.55
CA ARG A 135 -4.92 3.39 -7.78
C ARG A 135 -3.47 3.59 -7.33
N HIS A 136 -3.09 3.10 -6.15
CA HIS A 136 -1.73 3.20 -5.60
C HIS A 136 -0.70 2.54 -6.51
N LEU A 137 -0.97 1.33 -7.01
CA LEU A 137 -0.10 0.66 -7.99
C LEU A 137 0.11 1.50 -9.25
N THR A 138 -0.93 2.19 -9.72
CA THR A 138 -0.84 3.08 -10.88
C THR A 138 0.04 4.30 -10.59
N MET A 139 -0.07 4.87 -9.39
CA MET A 139 0.75 6.00 -8.93
C MET A 139 2.21 5.61 -8.73
N LEU A 140 2.47 4.47 -8.09
CA LEU A 140 3.82 3.93 -7.91
C LEU A 140 4.49 3.62 -9.25
N ASN A 141 3.76 3.01 -10.20
CA ASN A 141 4.25 2.81 -11.56
C ASN A 141 4.62 4.13 -12.25
N HIS A 142 3.81 5.19 -12.07
CA HIS A 142 4.14 6.50 -12.61
C HIS A 142 5.46 7.05 -12.05
N ILE A 143 5.68 6.93 -10.74
CA ILE A 143 6.93 7.34 -10.07
C ILE A 143 8.12 6.55 -10.64
N LEU A 144 8.02 5.22 -10.72
CA LEU A 144 9.09 4.35 -11.24
C LEU A 144 9.46 4.71 -12.69
N ILE A 145 8.46 4.86 -13.56
CA ILE A 145 8.68 5.20 -14.98
C ILE A 145 9.35 6.57 -15.11
N ASN A 146 8.87 7.59 -14.39
CA ASN A 146 9.42 8.94 -14.47
C ASN A 146 10.89 8.98 -14.02
N ASN A 147 11.23 8.29 -12.94
CA ASN A 147 12.60 8.27 -12.44
C ASN A 147 13.54 7.48 -13.38
N CYS A 148 13.08 6.35 -13.93
CA CYS A 148 13.85 5.62 -14.96
C CYS A 148 14.14 6.47 -16.21
N LEU A 149 13.18 7.31 -16.64
CA LEU A 149 13.38 8.23 -17.77
C LEU A 149 14.40 9.34 -17.43
N LYS A 150 14.33 9.91 -16.22
CA LYS A 150 15.32 10.91 -15.75
C LYS A 150 16.73 10.33 -15.79
N ASP A 151 16.94 9.14 -15.26
CA ASP A 151 18.26 8.47 -15.26
C ASP A 151 18.81 8.29 -16.68
N ARG A 152 17.95 7.93 -17.65
CA ARG A 152 18.35 7.81 -19.07
C ARG A 152 18.69 9.17 -19.69
N THR A 153 17.97 10.24 -19.35
CA THR A 153 18.31 11.57 -19.88
C THR A 153 19.67 12.06 -19.37
N PHE A 154 20.01 11.79 -18.10
CA PHE A 154 21.33 12.09 -17.55
C PHE A 154 22.43 11.22 -18.15
N ALA A 155 22.15 9.94 -18.45
CA ALA A 155 23.10 9.05 -19.12
C ALA A 155 23.40 9.45 -20.57
N LEU A 156 22.42 10.02 -21.29
CA LEU A 156 22.57 10.46 -22.68
C LEU A 156 23.18 11.86 -22.82
N TYR A 157 23.03 12.70 -21.80
CA TYR A 157 23.62 14.05 -21.73
C TYR A 157 24.33 14.24 -20.39
N PRO A 158 25.50 13.61 -20.17
CA PRO A 158 26.31 13.92 -19.00
C PRO A 158 26.61 15.42 -19.02
N SER A 159 26.43 16.08 -17.87
CA SER A 159 26.65 17.52 -17.69
C SER A 159 27.97 17.94 -18.38
N PRO A 160 28.01 19.03 -19.17
CA PRO A 160 29.24 19.46 -19.80
C PRO A 160 30.26 19.71 -18.70
N ILE A 161 31.25 18.82 -18.62
CA ILE A 161 32.43 19.00 -17.76
C ILE A 161 32.96 20.38 -18.14
N TYR A 162 33.00 21.29 -17.17
CA TYR A 162 33.58 22.62 -17.31
C TYR A 162 34.93 22.50 -18.02
N GLN A 163 35.00 22.87 -19.30
CA GLN A 163 36.25 23.18 -19.98
C GLN A 163 36.69 24.55 -19.46
N HIS A 164 37.19 24.57 -18.23
CA HIS A 164 38.08 25.64 -17.81
C HIS A 164 39.51 25.27 -18.22
N ASP A 165 40.10 26.18 -18.99
CA ASP A 165 41.53 26.43 -19.15
C ASP A 165 42.33 25.49 -20.07
N LEU A 166 42.26 25.76 -21.37
CA LEU A 166 43.37 25.53 -22.31
C LEU A 166 43.47 26.67 -23.35
N PHE A 167 43.67 27.90 -22.87
CA PHE A 167 44.39 28.93 -23.63
C PHE A 167 45.21 29.75 -22.65
N SER A 168 46.42 29.26 -22.39
CA SER A 168 47.57 30.02 -21.88
C SER A 168 48.55 30.22 -23.03
#